data_AF-A0A538LAD3-F1
#
_entry.id   AF-A0A538LAD3-F1
#
_cell.length_a   1.000
_cell.length_b   1.000
_cell.length_c   1.000
_cell.angle_alpha   90.00
_cell.angle_beta   90.00
_cell.angle_gamma   90.00
#
_symmetry.space_group_name_H-M   'P 1'
#
loop_
_entity.id
_entity.type
_entity.pdbx_description
1 polymer ?
#
loop_
_entity_poly.entity_id
_entity_poly.type
_entity_poly.pdbx_seq_one_letter_code
_entity_poly.pdbx_strand_id
1 'polypeptide(L)'
;NPKVVQTEQEVADAAGFGYFHLTVPDHYRPQNEQVDRFVAFVRDLPPNTWLHFHCRAGVGRTTTFMAMYDMLRDAKTLSMNDILRRQVAVGGKDLLGGDVSGNDNKTERVQFLRQFYDYAQTNLDGFQTPFTAWLAAGGR
;
A
#
# COMPACT_ATOMS: atom_id res chain seq x y z
N ASN A 1 30.37 22.19 2.72
CA ASN A 1 29.97 21.21 1.68
C ASN A 1 29.81 19.84 2.32
N PRO A 2 28.72 19.11 2.02
CA PRO A 2 28.55 17.75 2.50
C PRO A 2 29.72 16.88 2.00
N LYS A 3 30.27 16.03 2.87
CA LYS A 3 31.38 15.14 2.54
C LYS A 3 30.92 13.85 1.85
N VAL A 4 29.67 13.47 2.06
CA VAL A 4 29.02 12.30 1.47
C VAL A 4 27.57 12.67 1.19
N VAL A 5 27.06 12.27 0.03
CA VAL A 5 25.66 12.41 -0.39
C VAL A 5 25.25 11.06 -0.95
N GLN A 6 24.11 10.54 -0.50
CA GLN A 6 23.61 9.23 -0.91
C GLN A 6 22.10 9.29 -1.09
N THR A 7 21.61 8.43 -1.98
CA THR A 7 20.21 8.09 -2.13
C THR A 7 19.81 7.04 -1.11
N GLU A 8 18.50 6.91 -0.87
CA GLU A 8 17.96 5.86 0.00
C GLU A 8 18.24 4.46 -0.56
N GLN A 9 18.25 4.30 -1.89
CA GLN A 9 18.61 3.06 -2.55
C GLN A 9 20.04 2.63 -2.22
N GLU A 10 21.01 3.55 -2.34
CA GLU A 10 22.41 3.24 -2.02
C GLU A 10 22.59 2.82 -0.55
N VAL A 11 21.82 3.43 0.36
CA VAL A 11 21.85 3.07 1.79
C VAL A 11 21.21 1.70 2.02
N ALA A 12 20.07 1.41 1.37
CA ALA A 12 19.39 0.12 1.47
C ALA A 12 20.25 -1.02 0.92
N ASP A 13 20.84 -0.83 -0.26
CA ASP A 13 21.71 -1.80 -0.93
C ASP A 13 22.96 -2.08 -0.06
N ALA A 14 23.58 -1.03 0.50
CA ALA A 14 24.74 -1.17 1.39
C ALA A 14 24.43 -1.91 2.70
N ALA A 15 23.16 -1.86 3.15
CA ALA A 15 22.68 -2.60 4.31
C ALA A 15 22.13 -4.00 3.97
N GLY A 16 22.17 -4.41 2.71
CA GLY A 16 21.75 -5.74 2.25
C GLY A 16 20.24 -5.90 2.05
N PHE A 17 19.50 -4.79 1.92
CA PHE A 17 18.07 -4.81 1.60
C PHE A 17 17.85 -4.72 0.09
N GLY A 18 16.79 -5.36 -0.42
CA GLY A 18 16.23 -4.99 -1.71
C GLY A 18 15.51 -3.66 -1.62
N TYR A 19 15.50 -2.88 -2.71
CA TYR A 19 14.89 -1.55 -2.75
C TYR A 19 13.76 -1.45 -3.78
N PHE A 20 12.62 -0.88 -3.36
CA PHE A 20 11.49 -0.58 -4.24
C PHE A 20 10.86 0.77 -3.83
N HIS A 21 10.73 1.68 -4.80
CA HIS A 21 10.30 3.06 -4.54
C HIS A 21 9.02 3.44 -5.30
N LEU A 22 8.09 4.07 -4.58
CA LEU A 22 6.88 4.70 -5.13
C LEU A 22 6.77 6.14 -4.64
N THR A 23 6.66 7.08 -5.59
CA THR A 23 6.57 8.52 -5.34
C THR A 23 5.16 8.95 -4.95
N VAL A 24 4.68 8.55 -3.77
CA VAL A 24 3.33 8.88 -3.31
C VAL A 24 3.30 10.23 -2.56
N PRO A 25 2.54 11.24 -3.03
CA PRO A 25 2.40 12.52 -2.36
C PRO A 25 1.87 12.37 -0.94
N ASP A 26 2.27 13.28 -0.05
CA ASP A 26 1.79 13.23 1.34
C ASP A 26 0.31 13.57 1.42
N HIS A 27 -0.43 12.91 2.32
CA HIS A 27 -1.88 13.04 2.51
C HIS A 27 -2.80 12.50 1.40
N TYR A 28 -2.26 12.01 0.29
CA TYR A 28 -3.05 11.44 -0.81
C TYR A 28 -2.99 9.91 -0.84
N ARG A 29 -3.91 9.29 -1.58
CA ARG A 29 -3.81 7.88 -1.98
C ARG A 29 -2.72 7.70 -3.05
N PRO A 30 -2.13 6.49 -3.21
CA PRO A 30 -1.29 6.21 -4.37
C PRO A 30 -2.06 6.35 -5.68
N GLN A 31 -1.46 6.86 -6.75
CA GLN A 31 -2.09 6.88 -8.08
C GLN A 31 -2.30 5.46 -8.62
N ASN A 32 -3.22 5.27 -9.57
CA ASN A 32 -3.56 3.93 -10.06
C ASN A 32 -2.35 3.20 -10.66
N GLU A 33 -1.46 3.90 -11.34
CA GLU A 33 -0.23 3.36 -11.92
C GLU A 33 0.75 2.92 -10.83
N GLN A 34 0.75 3.62 -9.69
CA GLN A 34 1.55 3.23 -8.52
C GLN A 34 0.98 1.99 -7.84
N VAL A 35 -0.35 1.85 -7.84
CA VAL A 35 -1.03 0.64 -7.35
C VAL A 35 -0.67 -0.55 -8.25
N ASP A 36 -0.73 -0.42 -9.58
CA ASP A 36 -0.34 -1.49 -10.49
C ASP A 36 1.11 -1.93 -10.29
N ARG A 37 2.03 -0.96 -10.18
CA ARG A 37 3.44 -1.25 -9.88
C ARG A 37 3.62 -1.98 -8.55
N PHE A 38 2.87 -1.58 -7.53
CA PHE A 38 2.91 -2.24 -6.23
C PHE A 38 2.39 -3.68 -6.29
N VAL A 39 1.25 -3.90 -6.95
CA VAL A 39 0.65 -5.23 -7.08
C VAL A 39 1.56 -6.16 -7.87
N ALA A 40 2.10 -5.69 -8.99
CA ALA A 40 3.07 -6.47 -9.79
C ALA A 40 4.32 -6.81 -8.97
N PHE A 41 4.88 -5.82 -8.23
CA PHE A 41 6.00 -6.06 -7.33
C PHE A 41 5.69 -7.15 -6.31
N VAL A 42 4.57 -7.06 -5.59
CA VAL A 42 4.17 -8.03 -4.56
C VAL A 42 3.93 -9.42 -5.14
N ARG A 43 3.27 -9.51 -6.30
CA ARG A 43 3.00 -10.76 -7.01
C ARG A 43 4.28 -11.51 -7.37
N ASP A 44 5.31 -10.77 -7.78
CA ASP A 44 6.56 -11.35 -8.28
C ASP A 44 7.59 -11.61 -7.17
N LEU A 45 7.26 -11.36 -5.91
CA LEU A 45 8.15 -11.61 -4.77
C LEU A 45 8.37 -13.12 -4.55
N PRO A 46 9.61 -13.54 -4.25
CA PRO A 46 9.87 -14.88 -3.74
C PRO A 46 9.06 -15.16 -2.47
N PRO A 47 8.64 -16.42 -2.23
CA PRO A 47 8.05 -16.82 -0.97
C PRO A 47 8.94 -16.44 0.22
N ASN A 48 8.33 -16.09 1.35
CA ASN A 48 9.01 -15.68 2.59
C ASN A 48 9.81 -14.36 2.51
N THR A 49 9.60 -13.53 1.47
CA THR A 49 10.17 -12.18 1.44
C THR A 49 9.56 -11.30 2.54
N TRP A 50 10.42 -10.62 3.31
CA TRP A 50 10.02 -9.61 4.29
C TRP A 50 9.91 -8.23 3.64
N LEU A 51 8.80 -7.53 3.85
CA LEU A 51 8.60 -6.16 3.37
C LEU A 51 8.65 -5.17 4.54
N HIS A 52 9.56 -4.19 4.44
CA HIS A 52 9.61 -3.05 5.34
C HIS A 52 9.03 -1.82 4.65
N PHE A 53 7.89 -1.33 5.15
CA PHE A 53 7.22 -0.15 4.63
C PHE A 53 7.61 1.09 5.44
N HIS A 54 8.00 2.17 4.78
CA HIS A 54 8.22 3.44 5.44
C HIS A 54 7.71 4.63 4.61
N CYS A 55 7.53 5.76 5.28
CA CYS A 55 7.33 7.07 4.67
C CYS A 55 8.11 8.09 5.52
N ARG A 56 7.65 9.34 5.63
CA ARG A 56 8.27 10.29 6.55
C ARG A 56 7.99 9.98 8.03
N ALA A 57 6.73 9.67 8.36
CA ALA A 57 6.28 9.54 9.75
C ALA A 57 5.88 8.11 10.14
N GLY A 58 5.84 7.17 9.18
CA GLY A 58 5.35 5.81 9.44
C GLY A 58 3.84 5.70 9.63
N VAL A 59 3.07 6.77 9.34
CA VAL A 59 1.63 6.84 9.67
C VAL A 59 0.75 6.56 8.44
N GLY A 60 0.41 7.59 7.65
CA GLY A 60 -0.64 7.48 6.61
C GLY A 60 -0.29 6.56 5.44
N ARG A 61 0.76 6.91 4.68
CA ARG A 61 1.23 6.13 3.51
C ARG A 61 1.67 4.73 3.91
N THR A 62 2.46 4.61 4.98
CA THR A 62 2.89 3.31 5.52
C THR A 62 1.71 2.41 5.84
N THR A 63 0.75 2.87 6.65
CA THR A 63 -0.42 2.04 7.00
C THR A 63 -1.28 1.72 5.77
N THR A 64 -1.37 2.64 4.80
CA THR A 64 -2.10 2.40 3.55
C THR A 64 -1.50 1.23 2.76
N PHE A 65 -0.18 1.21 2.55
CA PHE A 65 0.47 0.10 1.83
C PHE A 65 0.51 -1.19 2.65
N MET A 66 0.63 -1.12 3.98
CA MET A 66 0.50 -2.30 4.83
C MET A 66 -0.90 -2.93 4.69
N ALA A 67 -1.96 -2.12 4.74
CA ALA A 67 -3.32 -2.58 4.51
C ALA A 67 -3.51 -3.16 3.11
N MET A 68 -2.97 -2.51 2.07
CA MET A 68 -3.03 -3.04 0.70
C MET A 68 -2.34 -4.40 0.58
N TYR A 69 -1.11 -4.53 1.11
CA TYR A 69 -0.39 -5.81 1.13
C TYR A 69 -1.21 -6.92 1.80
N ASP A 70 -1.85 -6.55 2.90
CA ASP A 70 -2.67 -7.45 3.71
C ASP A 70 -3.93 -7.91 2.97
N MET A 71 -4.57 -7.01 2.23
CA MET A 71 -5.72 -7.32 1.36
C MET A 71 -5.32 -8.28 0.22
N LEU A 72 -4.16 -8.06 -0.43
CA LEU A 72 -3.69 -8.97 -1.48
C LEU A 72 -3.50 -10.41 -0.98
N ARG A 73 -3.21 -10.60 0.31
CA ARG A 73 -3.00 -11.92 0.91
C ARG A 73 -4.28 -12.53 1.46
N ASP A 74 -5.10 -11.74 2.13
CA ASP A 74 -6.11 -12.27 3.05
C ASP A 74 -7.56 -11.83 2.73
N ALA A 75 -7.80 -10.97 1.71
CA ALA A 75 -9.16 -10.48 1.40
C ALA A 75 -10.14 -11.55 0.91
N LYS A 76 -9.65 -12.75 0.57
CA LYS A 76 -10.49 -13.92 0.26
C LYS A 76 -11.14 -14.52 1.50
N THR A 77 -10.55 -14.32 2.67
CA THR A 77 -10.95 -14.99 3.92
C THR A 77 -11.29 -14.02 5.04
N LEU A 78 -10.73 -12.80 5.02
CA LEU A 78 -10.93 -11.78 6.05
C LEU A 78 -11.72 -10.60 5.50
N SER A 79 -12.55 -10.01 6.35
CA SER A 79 -13.27 -8.79 5.99
C SER A 79 -12.31 -7.59 5.94
N MET A 80 -12.69 -6.57 5.17
CA MET A 80 -11.97 -5.29 5.14
C MET A 80 -11.80 -4.69 6.54
N ASN A 81 -12.83 -4.81 7.39
CA ASN A 81 -12.78 -4.28 8.75
C ASN A 81 -11.77 -5.02 9.63
N ASP A 82 -11.66 -6.35 9.51
CA ASP A 82 -10.71 -7.12 10.29
C ASP A 82 -9.27 -6.80 9.90
N ILE A 83 -9.02 -6.71 8.58
CA ILE A 83 -7.74 -6.27 8.03
C ILE A 83 -7.36 -4.90 8.58
N LEU A 84 -8.25 -3.91 8.45
CA LEU A 84 -7.94 -2.54 8.88
C LEU A 84 -7.78 -2.42 10.40
N ARG A 85 -8.59 -3.15 11.18
CA ARG A 85 -8.45 -3.17 12.65
C ARG A 85 -7.14 -3.78 13.11
N ARG A 86 -6.67 -4.87 12.49
CA ARG A 86 -5.38 -5.45 12.88
C ARG A 86 -4.20 -4.57 12.51
N GLN A 87 -4.29 -3.78 11.43
CA GLN A 87 -3.29 -2.76 11.13
C GLN A 87 -3.21 -1.70 12.23
N VAL A 88 -4.35 -1.25 12.78
CA VAL A 88 -4.37 -0.35 13.94
C VAL A 88 -3.78 -1.02 15.18
N ALA A 89 -4.14 -2.28 15.44
CA ALA A 89 -3.68 -3.02 16.61
C ALA A 89 -2.14 -3.18 16.67
N VAL A 90 -1.46 -3.18 15.51
CA VAL A 90 0.01 -3.23 15.42
C VAL A 90 0.67 -1.86 15.30
N GLY A 91 -0.06 -0.77 15.57
CA GLY A 91 0.47 0.60 15.62
C GLY A 91 0.24 1.43 14.36
N GLY A 92 -0.52 0.92 13.38
CA GLY A 92 -0.94 1.67 12.19
C GLY A 92 -1.99 2.75 12.49
N LYS A 93 -2.16 3.66 11.53
CA LYS A 93 -3.24 4.67 11.54
C LYS A 93 -4.60 4.00 11.36
N ASP A 94 -5.61 4.46 12.09
CA ASP A 94 -7.00 4.18 11.72
C ASP A 94 -7.30 4.84 10.36
N LEU A 95 -7.41 4.02 9.32
CA LEU A 95 -7.64 4.48 7.95
C LEU A 95 -9.13 4.80 7.69
N LEU A 96 -10.03 4.37 8.59
CA LEU A 96 -11.47 4.61 8.50
C LEU A 96 -11.94 5.73 9.45
N GLY A 97 -11.28 5.92 10.59
CA GLY A 97 -11.57 6.92 11.62
C GLY A 97 -10.47 7.97 11.84
N GLY A 98 -10.79 9.06 12.55
CA GLY A 98 -9.82 10.07 13.03
C GLY A 98 -9.98 11.49 12.45
N ASP A 99 -9.55 12.50 13.23
CA ASP A 99 -9.90 13.94 13.19
C ASP A 99 -9.64 14.75 11.91
N VAL A 100 -10.57 15.66 11.58
CA VAL A 100 -10.60 16.61 10.43
C VAL A 100 -9.45 17.65 10.44
N SER A 101 -8.38 17.42 11.20
CA SER A 101 -7.24 18.32 11.24
C SER A 101 -6.27 18.03 10.09
N GLY A 102 -6.36 18.86 9.04
CA GLY A 102 -5.42 18.92 7.93
C GLY A 102 -6.00 18.49 6.57
N ASN A 103 -5.26 18.81 5.50
CA ASN A 103 -5.55 18.54 4.07
C ASN A 103 -5.63 17.03 3.71
N ASP A 104 -6.03 16.17 4.64
CA ASP A 104 -6.14 14.72 4.44
C ASP A 104 -7.39 14.44 3.61
N ASN A 105 -7.23 14.01 2.34
CA ASN A 105 -8.36 13.66 1.47
C ASN A 105 -8.93 12.28 1.87
N LYS A 106 -9.50 12.21 3.07
CA LYS A 106 -9.97 10.97 3.69
C LYS A 106 -11.03 10.28 2.87
N THR A 107 -11.96 11.03 2.30
CA THR A 107 -13.02 10.48 1.47
C THR A 107 -12.44 9.71 0.29
N GLU A 108 -11.45 10.29 -0.38
CA GLU A 108 -10.76 9.64 -1.50
C GLU A 108 -9.97 8.39 -1.04
N ARG A 109 -9.25 8.47 0.09
CA ARG A 109 -8.52 7.30 0.62
C ARG A 109 -9.45 6.15 0.99
N VAL A 110 -10.55 6.44 1.69
CA VAL A 110 -11.52 5.42 2.12
C VAL A 110 -12.19 4.79 0.91
N GLN A 111 -12.60 5.58 -0.09
CA GLN A 111 -13.16 5.07 -1.34
C GLN A 111 -12.15 4.17 -2.07
N PHE A 112 -10.89 4.61 -2.16
CA PHE A 112 -9.83 3.79 -2.73
C PHE A 112 -9.62 2.47 -2.00
N LEU A 113 -9.56 2.48 -0.66
CA LEU A 113 -9.35 1.25 0.11
C LEU A 113 -10.51 0.26 -0.07
N ARG A 114 -11.74 0.74 -0.28
CA ARG A 114 -12.89 -0.12 -0.62
C ARG A 114 -12.71 -0.74 -2.00
N GLN A 115 -12.43 0.08 -3.01
CA GLN A 115 -12.15 -0.40 -4.38
C GLN A 115 -11.00 -1.40 -4.41
N PHE A 116 -9.92 -1.13 -3.67
CA PHE A 116 -8.76 -2.01 -3.62
C PHE A 116 -9.06 -3.32 -2.88
N TYR A 117 -9.87 -3.28 -1.83
CA TYR A 117 -10.36 -4.49 -1.18
C TYR A 117 -11.22 -5.33 -2.13
N ASP A 118 -12.15 -4.71 -2.86
CA ASP A 118 -13.01 -5.39 -3.82
C ASP A 118 -12.18 -5.98 -4.98
N TYR A 119 -11.17 -5.25 -5.46
CA TYR A 119 -10.17 -5.78 -6.39
C TYR A 119 -9.47 -7.02 -5.83
N ALA A 120 -8.93 -6.93 -4.61
CA ALA A 120 -8.21 -8.04 -3.99
C ALA A 120 -9.13 -9.25 -3.76
N GLN A 121 -10.39 -9.01 -3.38
CA GLN A 121 -11.38 -10.04 -3.13
C GLN A 121 -11.92 -10.69 -4.41
N THR A 122 -12.00 -9.96 -5.52
CA THR A 122 -12.58 -10.48 -6.77
C THR A 122 -11.55 -10.92 -7.81
N ASN A 123 -10.28 -10.53 -7.69
CA ASN A 123 -9.24 -10.99 -8.59
C ASN A 123 -8.94 -12.50 -8.38
N LEU A 124 -9.16 -13.34 -9.39
CA LEU A 124 -8.98 -14.79 -9.29
C LEU A 124 -7.78 -15.32 -10.08
N ASP A 125 -7.06 -14.45 -10.79
CA ASP A 125 -5.97 -14.83 -11.70
C ASP A 125 -4.58 -14.70 -11.07
N GLY A 126 -4.50 -14.58 -9.74
CA GLY A 126 -3.24 -14.37 -9.04
C GLY A 126 -2.64 -13.00 -9.33
N PHE A 127 -3.50 -11.98 -9.46
CA PHE A 127 -3.13 -10.59 -9.74
C PHE A 127 -2.40 -10.41 -11.07
N GLN A 128 -2.75 -11.21 -12.08
CA GLN A 128 -2.29 -10.99 -13.46
C GLN A 128 -3.06 -9.84 -14.10
N THR A 129 -4.36 -9.70 -13.82
CA THR A 129 -5.13 -8.51 -14.17
C THR A 129 -4.74 -7.34 -13.26
N PRO A 130 -4.16 -6.24 -13.79
CA PRO A 130 -3.82 -5.06 -13.02
C PRO A 130 -5.05 -4.35 -12.43
N PHE A 131 -4.84 -3.54 -11.39
CA PHE A 131 -5.91 -2.80 -10.74
C PHE A 131 -6.59 -1.82 -11.72
N THR A 132 -5.81 -1.13 -12.56
CA THR A 132 -6.36 -0.24 -13.60
C THR A 132 -7.26 -0.98 -14.60
N ALA A 133 -6.83 -2.16 -15.06
CA ALA A 133 -7.60 -2.97 -16.00
C ALA A 133 -8.89 -3.50 -15.36
N TRP A 134 -8.82 -3.91 -14.08
CA TRP A 134 -10.00 -4.33 -13.33
C TRP A 134 -11.01 -3.19 -13.15
N LEU A 135 -10.55 -1.97 -12.84
CA LEU A 135 -11.41 -0.78 -12.79
C LEU A 135 -12.06 -0.51 -14.16
N ALA A 136 -11.29 -0.57 -15.25
CA ALA A 136 -11.80 -0.36 -16.60
C ALA A 136 -12.85 -1.40 -17.02
N ALA A 137 -12.77 -2.62 -16.48
CA ALA A 137 -13.75 -3.69 -16.67
C ALA A 137 -15.02 -3.55 -15.82
N GLY A 138 -15.18 -2.45 -15.07
CA GLY A 138 -16.36 -2.16 -14.26
C GLY A 138 -16.23 -2.59 -12.79
N GLY A 139 -15.01 -2.84 -12.31
CA GLY A 139 -14.72 -2.94 -10.87
C GLY A 139 -15.20 -1.67 -10.14
N ARG A 140 -15.83 -1.83 -8.98
CA ARG A 140 -16.45 -0.74 -8.22
C ARG A 140 -15.80 -0.56 -6.86
#